data_AF-A0A8H7GUD6-F1
#
_entry.id   AF-A0A8H7GUD6-F1
#
_cell.length_a   1.000
_cell.length_b   1.000
_cell.length_c   1.000
_cell.angle_alpha   90.00
_cell.angle_beta   90.00
_cell.angle_gamma   90.00
#
_symmetry.space_group_name_H-M   'P 1'
#
loop_
_entity.id
_entity.type
_entity.pdbx_description
1 polymer ?
#
loop_
_entity_poly.entity_id
_entity_poly.type
_entity_poly.pdbx_seq_one_letter_code
_entity_poly.pdbx_strand_id
1 'polypeptide(L)'
;MPSHGLFSAEEADHELFARFSHDVAQCIKAIQFLAAQGDRILAKYWPKLFLVSLRVASQWELLLGQNSIDFEEKSQFYAAFDSRQADSAGFMTVHPKERTNSVPSLQEEVHAYKELISTLEKDVLALIEPFQRSLAAKCSGICIHLNHIQTRLKLRETYYEKCVKLEKKISKLEKKLLQAEIKDSGAISAELDSVAANLALALAKYTALNTKLKTTLPESLLLVEEFVSTLVKWTVIAE
;
A
#
# COMPACT_ATOMS: atom_id res chain seq x y z
N MET A 1 -8.12 13.59 -51.30
CA MET A 1 -8.14 14.06 -49.89
C MET A 1 -7.43 13.00 -49.04
N PRO A 2 -6.45 13.35 -48.21
CA PRO A 2 -5.70 12.37 -47.44
C PRO A 2 -6.40 12.11 -46.10
N SER A 3 -7.16 11.01 -45.99
CA SER A 3 -7.86 10.61 -44.75
C SER A 3 -7.12 9.54 -43.94
N HIS A 4 -5.82 9.32 -44.17
CA HIS A 4 -5.07 8.22 -43.54
C HIS A 4 -4.06 8.64 -42.45
N GLY A 5 -4.06 9.90 -41.99
CA GLY A 5 -2.97 10.42 -41.12
C GLY A 5 -3.30 10.71 -39.66
N LEU A 6 -4.57 10.80 -39.25
CA LEU A 6 -4.92 11.34 -37.92
C LEU A 6 -4.56 10.43 -36.74
N PHE A 7 -4.47 9.10 -36.93
CA PHE A 7 -4.40 8.15 -35.81
C PHE A 7 -3.01 7.62 -35.44
N SER A 8 -1.95 7.84 -36.23
CA SER A 8 -0.65 7.22 -35.91
C SER A 8 -0.07 7.67 -34.57
N ALA A 9 -0.13 8.98 -34.26
CA ALA A 9 0.32 9.52 -32.98
C ALA A 9 -0.71 9.25 -31.85
N GLU A 10 -1.99 9.21 -32.20
CA GLU A 10 -3.08 8.98 -31.24
C GLU A 10 -3.19 7.50 -30.82
N GLU A 11 -2.73 6.56 -31.65
CA GLU A 11 -2.64 5.13 -31.33
C GLU A 11 -1.55 4.84 -30.28
N ALA A 12 -0.38 5.49 -30.39
CA ALA A 12 0.67 5.38 -29.38
C ALA A 12 0.23 5.97 -28.02
N ASP A 13 -0.44 7.13 -28.05
CA ASP A 13 -1.07 7.70 -26.85
C ASP A 13 -2.12 6.74 -26.27
N HIS A 14 -2.91 6.10 -27.13
CA HIS A 14 -3.97 5.20 -26.71
C HIS A 14 -3.42 3.97 -25.97
N GLU A 15 -2.38 3.33 -26.49
CA GLU A 15 -1.71 2.21 -25.82
C GLU A 15 -1.13 2.64 -24.46
N LEU A 16 -0.52 3.83 -24.40
CA LEU A 16 0.02 4.39 -23.16
C LEU A 16 -1.08 4.60 -22.11
N PHE A 17 -2.22 5.20 -22.48
CA PHE A 17 -3.33 5.40 -21.55
C PHE A 17 -4.00 4.09 -21.12
N ALA A 18 -4.01 3.06 -21.96
CA ALA A 18 -4.48 1.74 -21.58
C ALA A 18 -3.59 1.11 -20.49
N ARG A 19 -2.26 1.22 -20.64
CA ARG A 19 -1.29 0.80 -19.59
C ARG A 19 -1.53 1.55 -18.29
N PHE A 20 -1.65 2.88 -18.33
CA PHE A 20 -1.96 3.66 -17.14
C PHE A 20 -3.30 3.27 -16.49
N SER A 21 -4.31 2.90 -17.27
CA SER A 21 -5.59 2.42 -16.72
C SER A 21 -5.41 1.14 -15.92
N HIS A 22 -4.58 0.21 -16.42
CA HIS A 22 -4.19 -1.00 -15.72
C HIS A 22 -3.43 -0.65 -14.43
N ASP A 23 -2.41 0.20 -14.51
CA ASP A 23 -1.54 0.54 -13.39
C ASP A 23 -2.32 1.23 -12.27
N VAL A 24 -3.20 2.18 -12.59
CA VAL A 24 -4.08 2.83 -11.62
C VAL A 24 -4.98 1.80 -10.92
N ALA A 25 -5.50 0.81 -11.66
CA ALA A 25 -6.32 -0.25 -11.08
C ALA A 25 -5.52 -1.13 -10.09
N GLN A 26 -4.26 -1.42 -10.41
CA GLN A 26 -3.38 -2.17 -9.51
C GLN A 26 -3.00 -1.34 -8.28
N CYS A 27 -2.71 -0.04 -8.44
CA CYS A 27 -2.43 0.86 -7.33
C CYS A 27 -3.59 0.92 -6.33
N ILE A 28 -4.84 0.98 -6.79
CA ILE A 28 -6.02 0.93 -5.91
C ILE A 28 -6.02 -0.35 -5.07
N LYS A 29 -5.81 -1.51 -5.70
CA LYS A 29 -5.75 -2.80 -4.99
C LYS A 29 -4.60 -2.85 -3.99
N ALA A 30 -3.43 -2.34 -4.36
CA ALA A 30 -2.26 -2.30 -3.49
C ALA A 30 -2.51 -1.42 -2.25
N ILE A 31 -3.10 -0.24 -2.41
CA ILE A 31 -3.40 0.67 -1.30
C ILE A 31 -4.47 0.06 -0.37
N GLN A 32 -5.51 -0.56 -0.93
CA GLN A 32 -6.51 -1.29 -0.14
C GLN A 32 -5.88 -2.45 0.64
N PHE A 33 -4.95 -3.18 0.01
CA PHE A 33 -4.20 -4.23 0.68
C PHE A 33 -3.36 -3.67 1.84
N LEU A 34 -2.64 -2.56 1.64
CA LEU A 34 -1.85 -1.91 2.68
C LEU A 34 -2.71 -1.48 3.88
N ALA A 35 -3.87 -0.87 3.63
CA ALA A 35 -4.83 -0.53 4.69
C ALA A 35 -5.24 -1.78 5.50
N ALA A 36 -5.58 -2.87 4.81
CA ALA A 36 -5.96 -4.12 5.45
C ALA A 36 -4.80 -4.80 6.22
N GLN A 37 -3.55 -4.62 5.79
CA GLN A 37 -2.38 -5.09 6.55
C GLN A 37 -2.14 -4.26 7.79
N GLY A 38 -2.33 -2.94 7.73
CA GLY A 38 -2.29 -2.06 8.90
C GLY A 38 -3.22 -2.56 10.00
N ASP A 39 -4.48 -2.85 9.65
CA ASP A 39 -5.47 -3.41 10.57
C ASP A 39 -5.01 -4.75 11.18
N ARG A 40 -4.40 -5.63 10.37
CA ARG A 40 -3.93 -6.94 10.85
C ARG A 40 -2.74 -6.81 11.79
N ILE A 41 -1.72 -6.04 11.43
CA ILE A 41 -0.51 -5.87 12.24
C ILE A 41 -0.85 -5.21 13.57
N LEU A 42 -1.57 -4.10 13.51
CA LEU A 42 -1.84 -3.27 14.67
C LEU A 42 -2.87 -3.90 15.60
N ALA A 43 -4.00 -4.39 15.09
CA ALA A 43 -5.06 -4.90 15.95
C ALA A 43 -4.93 -6.40 16.31
N LYS A 44 -4.17 -7.20 15.56
CA LYS A 44 -4.07 -8.67 15.81
C LYS A 44 -2.69 -9.15 16.23
N TYR A 45 -1.62 -8.62 15.65
CA TYR A 45 -0.27 -9.14 15.93
C TYR A 45 0.31 -8.54 17.21
N TRP A 46 0.28 -7.21 17.38
CA TRP A 46 0.80 -6.57 18.59
C TRP A 46 0.16 -7.07 19.89
N PRO A 47 -1.18 -7.16 20.03
CA PRO A 47 -1.79 -7.70 21.24
C PRO A 47 -1.39 -9.15 21.53
N LYS A 48 -1.27 -9.98 20.47
CA LYS A 48 -0.81 -11.37 20.62
C LYS A 48 0.65 -11.44 21.05
N LEU A 49 1.51 -10.58 20.51
CA LEU A 49 2.91 -10.50 20.89
C LEU A 49 3.04 -10.18 22.37
N PHE A 50 2.36 -9.13 22.85
CA PHE A 50 2.36 -8.78 24.27
C PHE A 50 1.84 -9.91 25.16
N LEU A 51 0.72 -10.53 24.78
CA LEU A 51 0.17 -11.67 25.51
C LEU A 51 1.13 -12.85 25.57
N VAL A 52 1.83 -13.18 24.47
CA VAL A 52 2.84 -14.25 24.46
C VAL A 52 4.03 -13.88 25.33
N SER A 53 4.54 -12.65 25.23
CA SER A 53 5.65 -12.17 26.06
C SER A 53 5.31 -12.22 27.55
N LEU A 54 4.12 -11.77 27.96
CA LEU A 54 3.64 -11.84 29.34
C LEU A 54 3.46 -13.29 29.81
N ARG A 55 2.97 -14.19 28.95
CA ARG A 55 2.83 -15.61 29.27
C ARG A 55 4.20 -16.26 29.50
N VAL A 56 5.16 -16.01 28.62
CA VAL A 56 6.53 -16.52 28.76
C VAL A 56 7.14 -16.01 30.06
N ALA A 57 7.02 -14.71 30.35
CA ALA A 57 7.53 -14.14 31.60
C ALA A 57 6.87 -14.76 32.84
N SER A 58 5.56 -15.02 32.80
CA SER A 58 4.84 -15.68 33.90
C SER A 58 5.26 -17.14 34.07
N GLN A 59 5.59 -17.84 32.98
CA GLN A 59 6.16 -19.19 33.04
C GLN A 59 7.57 -19.18 33.64
N TRP A 60 8.39 -18.19 33.30
CA TRP A 60 9.69 -17.99 33.94
C TRP A 60 9.56 -17.73 35.44
N GLU A 61 8.62 -16.88 35.84
CA GLU A 61 8.32 -16.62 37.25
C GLU A 61 7.87 -17.90 37.99
N LEU A 62 7.05 -18.75 37.36
CA LEU A 62 6.64 -20.04 37.90
C LEU A 62 7.81 -21.04 38.03
N LEU A 63 8.69 -21.09 37.04
CA LEU A 63 9.88 -21.96 37.04
C LEU A 63 10.90 -21.52 38.09
N LEU A 64 11.05 -20.22 38.28
CA LEU A 64 11.86 -19.64 39.35
C LEU A 64 11.15 -19.80 40.70
N GLY A 65 9.82 -19.79 40.80
CA GLY A 65 9.13 -19.85 42.09
C GLY A 65 9.54 -18.72 43.07
N GLN A 66 8.87 -18.65 44.21
CA GLN A 66 9.07 -17.55 45.16
C GLN A 66 10.44 -17.57 45.85
N ASN A 67 11.21 -18.67 45.79
CA ASN A 67 12.51 -18.84 46.45
C ASN A 67 13.47 -19.83 45.74
N SER A 68 13.40 -20.08 44.41
CA SER A 68 14.27 -21.12 43.77
C SER A 68 15.77 -20.96 44.00
N ILE A 69 16.22 -19.75 44.31
CA ILE A 69 17.64 -19.44 44.50
C ILE A 69 18.04 -19.64 45.98
N ASP A 70 17.09 -19.96 46.87
CA ASP A 70 17.35 -20.32 48.27
C ASP A 70 17.15 -21.82 48.49
N PHE A 71 18.28 -22.53 48.55
CA PHE A 71 18.36 -23.95 48.92
C PHE A 71 19.47 -24.12 49.96
N GLU A 72 19.35 -25.11 50.85
CA GLU A 72 20.23 -25.27 52.03
C GLU A 72 21.74 -25.29 51.70
N GLU A 73 22.11 -25.69 50.48
CA GLU A 73 23.49 -25.79 50.02
C GLU A 73 23.90 -24.70 49.02
N LYS A 74 23.16 -23.60 48.92
CA LYS A 74 23.42 -22.48 47.99
C LYS A 74 24.88 -22.03 47.98
N SER A 75 25.45 -21.84 49.17
CA SER A 75 26.84 -21.44 49.34
C SER A 75 27.83 -22.49 48.82
N GLN A 76 27.52 -23.78 48.99
CA GLN A 76 28.35 -24.88 48.50
C GLN A 76 28.26 -25.03 46.98
N PHE A 77 27.07 -24.85 46.40
CA PHE A 77 26.86 -24.87 44.95
C PHE A 77 27.63 -23.74 44.26
N TYR A 78 27.52 -22.50 44.75
CA TYR A 78 28.27 -21.38 44.17
C TYR A 78 29.78 -21.52 44.41
N ALA A 79 30.22 -22.02 45.56
CA ALA A 79 31.64 -22.33 45.79
C ALA A 79 32.17 -23.41 44.83
N ALA A 80 31.38 -24.45 44.55
CA ALA A 80 31.73 -25.49 43.59
C ALA A 80 31.72 -24.98 42.14
N PHE A 81 30.78 -24.11 41.80
CA PHE A 81 30.74 -23.42 40.51
C PHE A 81 31.95 -22.50 40.32
N ASP A 82 32.33 -21.74 41.35
CA ASP A 82 33.50 -20.84 41.33
C ASP A 82 34.80 -21.61 41.23
N SER A 83 34.94 -22.73 41.95
CA SER A 83 36.10 -23.63 41.79
C SER A 83 36.20 -24.15 40.35
N ARG A 84 35.07 -24.56 39.75
CA ARG A 84 35.04 -25.03 38.36
C ARG A 84 35.31 -23.91 37.35
N GLN A 85 34.88 -22.68 37.62
CA GLN A 85 35.17 -21.53 36.77
C GLN A 85 36.63 -21.07 36.89
N ALA A 86 37.23 -21.15 38.09
CA ALA A 86 38.64 -20.84 38.30
C ALA A 86 39.57 -21.81 37.53
N ASP A 87 39.15 -23.07 37.37
CA ASP A 87 39.84 -24.05 36.54
C ASP A 87 39.66 -23.79 35.03
N SER A 88 38.59 -23.10 34.62
CA SER A 88 38.37 -22.69 33.23
C SER A 88 38.99 -21.30 32.97
N ALA A 89 40.23 -21.27 32.51
CA ALA A 89 40.91 -20.04 32.12
C ALA A 89 40.13 -19.30 31.00
N GLY A 90 39.32 -18.29 31.35
CA GLY A 90 38.71 -17.42 30.33
C GLY A 90 37.45 -16.63 30.70
N PHE A 91 36.77 -16.90 31.82
CA PHE A 91 35.58 -16.10 32.19
C PHE A 91 35.92 -15.06 33.27
N MET A 92 35.50 -13.82 33.03
CA MET A 92 35.66 -12.65 33.92
C MET A 92 35.29 -12.99 35.37
N THR A 93 36.30 -13.09 36.23
CA THR A 93 36.14 -13.28 37.67
C THR A 93 35.61 -12.01 38.33
N VAL A 94 34.30 -11.87 38.42
CA VAL A 94 33.66 -10.88 39.31
C VAL A 94 33.87 -11.35 40.76
N HIS A 95 34.39 -10.47 41.62
CA HIS A 95 34.68 -10.80 43.01
C HIS A 95 33.39 -11.17 43.78
N PRO A 96 33.36 -12.22 44.62
CA PRO A 96 32.13 -12.69 45.29
C PRO A 96 31.36 -11.62 46.09
N LYS A 97 32.07 -10.65 46.70
CA LYS A 97 31.44 -9.51 47.41
C LYS A 97 30.76 -8.50 46.47
N GLU A 98 31.17 -8.43 45.21
CA GLU A 98 30.59 -7.54 44.20
C GLU A 98 29.34 -8.16 43.56
N ARG A 99 29.24 -9.50 43.54
CA ARG A 99 28.08 -10.25 43.00
C ARG A 99 26.80 -10.04 43.82
N THR A 100 26.90 -9.89 45.13
CA THR A 100 25.75 -9.60 46.02
C THR A 100 25.07 -8.26 45.73
N ASN A 101 25.79 -7.30 45.12
CA ASN A 101 25.25 -5.98 44.79
C ASN A 101 24.88 -5.82 43.31
N SER A 102 25.33 -6.73 42.43
CA SER A 102 25.26 -6.54 40.96
C SER A 102 24.34 -7.52 40.24
N VAL A 103 23.81 -8.54 40.92
CA VAL A 103 22.89 -9.50 40.31
C VAL A 103 21.51 -9.26 40.93
N PRO A 104 20.68 -8.38 40.34
CA PRO A 104 19.25 -8.40 40.65
C PRO A 104 18.78 -9.85 40.56
N SER A 105 17.98 -10.27 41.54
CA SER A 105 17.46 -11.63 41.54
C SER A 105 16.79 -11.89 40.18
N LEU A 106 16.92 -13.09 39.62
CA LEU A 106 16.24 -13.41 38.36
C LEU A 106 14.73 -13.11 38.46
N GLN A 107 14.17 -13.19 39.67
CA GLN A 107 12.82 -12.77 40.00
C GLN A 107 12.57 -11.27 39.76
N GLU A 108 13.45 -10.39 40.23
CA GLU A 108 13.36 -8.93 40.01
C GLU A 108 13.47 -8.58 38.51
N GLU A 109 14.36 -9.24 37.77
CA GLU A 109 14.49 -9.04 36.32
C GLU A 109 13.25 -9.50 35.55
N VAL A 110 12.68 -10.67 35.91
CA VAL A 110 11.42 -11.16 35.32
C VAL A 110 10.25 -10.24 35.68
N HIS A 111 10.23 -9.71 36.91
CA HIS A 111 9.22 -8.74 37.33
C HIS A 111 9.32 -7.43 36.55
N ALA A 112 10.52 -6.86 36.46
CA ALA A 112 10.80 -5.65 35.68
C ALA A 112 10.45 -5.83 34.19
N TYR A 113 10.75 -6.99 33.61
CA TYR A 113 10.35 -7.32 32.25
C TYR A 113 8.82 -7.35 32.08
N LYS A 114 8.07 -7.95 33.02
CA LYS A 114 6.60 -7.96 32.97
C LYS A 114 6.02 -6.55 33.05
N GLU A 115 6.54 -5.70 33.93
CA GLU A 115 6.12 -4.30 34.04
C GLU A 115 6.41 -3.53 32.76
N LEU A 116 7.60 -3.71 32.17
CA LEU A 116 7.98 -3.10 30.91
C LEU A 116 7.05 -3.52 29.78
N ILE A 117 6.79 -4.83 29.62
CA ILE A 117 5.90 -5.34 28.57
C ILE A 117 4.46 -4.85 28.77
N SER A 118 3.98 -4.79 30.01
CA SER A 118 2.63 -4.29 30.32
C SER A 118 2.49 -2.79 30.04
N THR A 119 3.54 -2.01 30.30
CA THR A 119 3.57 -0.58 29.99
C THR A 119 3.63 -0.36 28.48
N LEU A 120 4.50 -1.10 27.80
CA LEU A 120 4.63 -1.06 26.34
C LEU A 120 3.33 -1.47 25.63
N GLU A 121 2.60 -2.48 26.16
CA GLU A 121 1.29 -2.87 25.65
C GLU A 121 0.30 -1.71 25.70
N LYS A 122 0.21 -1.01 26.85
CA LYS A 122 -0.69 0.14 27.00
C LYS A 122 -0.34 1.27 26.04
N ASP A 123 0.95 1.61 25.94
CA ASP A 123 1.43 2.69 25.08
C ASP A 123 1.17 2.37 23.60
N VAL A 124 1.48 1.15 23.19
CA VAL A 124 1.26 0.70 21.81
C VAL A 124 -0.23 0.64 21.48
N LEU A 125 -1.08 0.10 22.37
CA LEU A 125 -2.54 0.09 22.17
C LEU A 125 -3.12 1.51 22.09
N ALA A 126 -2.62 2.45 22.89
CA ALA A 126 -3.05 3.85 22.85
C ALA A 126 -2.68 4.54 21.53
N LEU A 127 -1.56 4.16 20.91
CA LEU A 127 -1.08 4.72 19.65
C LEU A 127 -1.69 4.03 18.41
N ILE A 128 -2.06 2.75 18.53
CA ILE A 128 -2.58 1.93 17.43
C ILE A 128 -3.86 2.53 16.85
N GLU A 129 -4.86 2.81 17.67
CA GLU A 129 -6.19 3.20 17.15
C GLU A 129 -6.15 4.54 16.39
N PRO A 130 -5.53 5.62 16.92
CA PRO A 130 -5.36 6.86 16.17
C PRO A 130 -4.58 6.68 14.87
N PHE A 131 -3.49 5.90 14.91
CA PHE A 131 -2.68 5.63 13.72
C PHE A 131 -3.46 4.87 12.67
N GLN A 132 -4.19 3.82 13.06
CA GLN A 132 -5.00 3.00 12.17
C GLN A 132 -6.11 3.83 11.52
N ARG A 133 -6.82 4.67 12.28
CA ARG A 133 -7.83 5.59 11.74
C ARG A 133 -7.22 6.57 10.74
N SER A 134 -6.07 7.15 11.06
CA SER A 134 -5.33 8.06 10.18
C SER A 134 -4.90 7.36 8.88
N LEU A 135 -4.30 6.18 8.99
CA LEU A 135 -3.88 5.36 7.85
C LEU A 135 -5.07 5.00 6.94
N ALA A 136 -6.16 4.49 7.51
CA ALA A 136 -7.36 4.13 6.77
C ALA A 136 -7.96 5.34 6.04
N ALA A 137 -8.05 6.50 6.71
CA ALA A 137 -8.55 7.74 6.11
C ALA A 137 -7.68 8.19 4.93
N LYS A 138 -6.35 8.18 5.08
CA LYS A 138 -5.43 8.56 4.01
C LYS A 138 -5.48 7.59 2.82
N CYS A 139 -5.47 6.28 3.08
CA CYS A 139 -5.64 5.26 2.05
C CYS A 139 -6.97 5.42 1.30
N SER A 140 -8.06 5.71 2.01
CA SER A 140 -9.38 5.97 1.42
C SER A 140 -9.35 7.21 0.51
N GLY A 141 -8.76 8.31 0.96
CA GLY A 141 -8.61 9.54 0.16
C GLY A 141 -7.88 9.30 -1.17
N ILE A 142 -6.75 8.59 -1.14
CA ILE A 142 -6.00 8.25 -2.36
C ILE A 142 -6.79 7.29 -3.25
N CYS A 143 -7.49 6.30 -2.67
CA CYS A 143 -8.35 5.40 -3.45
C CYS A 143 -9.47 6.15 -4.16
N ILE A 144 -10.11 7.13 -3.53
CA ILE A 144 -11.14 7.98 -4.15
C ILE A 144 -10.55 8.74 -5.34
N HIS A 145 -9.39 9.37 -5.15
CA HIS A 145 -8.67 10.08 -6.21
C HIS A 145 -8.36 9.17 -7.40
N LEU A 146 -7.82 7.99 -7.14
CA LEU A 146 -7.50 7.01 -8.19
C LEU A 146 -8.75 6.47 -8.91
N ASN A 147 -9.85 6.26 -8.20
CA ASN A 147 -11.12 5.89 -8.82
C ASN A 147 -11.66 6.98 -9.77
N HIS A 148 -11.51 8.25 -9.40
CA HIS A 148 -11.84 9.37 -10.31
C HIS A 148 -10.98 9.34 -11.56
N ILE A 149 -9.67 9.12 -11.44
CA ILE A 149 -8.76 8.99 -12.59
C ILE A 149 -9.17 7.81 -13.47
N GLN A 150 -9.43 6.64 -12.87
CA GLN A 150 -9.84 5.45 -13.60
C GLN A 150 -11.15 5.68 -14.37
N THR A 151 -12.12 6.37 -13.77
CA THR A 151 -13.37 6.74 -14.42
C THR A 151 -13.12 7.65 -15.63
N ARG A 152 -12.21 8.61 -15.52
CA ARG A 152 -11.86 9.52 -16.62
C ARG A 152 -11.12 8.80 -17.75
N LEU A 153 -10.25 7.84 -17.42
CA LEU A 153 -9.58 6.98 -18.41
C LEU A 153 -10.61 6.12 -19.18
N LYS A 154 -11.56 5.50 -18.49
CA LYS A 154 -12.67 4.75 -19.12
C LYS A 154 -13.56 5.63 -20.00
N LEU A 155 -13.81 6.87 -19.58
CA LEU A 155 -14.59 7.83 -20.37
C LEU A 155 -13.84 8.23 -21.65
N ARG A 156 -12.52 8.45 -21.56
CA ARG A 156 -11.66 8.69 -22.73
C ARG A 156 -11.77 7.55 -23.73
N GLU A 157 -11.70 6.30 -23.25
CA GLU A 157 -11.81 5.10 -24.07
C GLU A 157 -13.14 5.06 -24.83
N THR A 158 -14.24 5.29 -24.12
CA THR A 158 -15.58 5.38 -24.70
C THR A 158 -15.66 6.43 -25.83
N TYR A 159 -15.02 7.59 -25.65
CA TYR A 159 -14.99 8.63 -26.69
C TYR A 159 -14.11 8.26 -27.88
N TYR A 160 -12.96 7.63 -27.64
CA TYR A 160 -12.09 7.13 -28.70
C TYR A 160 -12.82 6.10 -29.57
N GLU A 161 -13.44 5.08 -28.96
CA GLU A 161 -14.23 4.09 -29.68
C GLU A 161 -15.36 4.72 -30.50
N LYS A 162 -16.01 5.76 -29.95
CA LYS A 162 -17.07 6.49 -30.64
C LYS A 162 -16.55 7.20 -31.88
N CYS A 163 -15.37 7.83 -31.81
CA CYS A 163 -14.74 8.46 -32.97
C CYS A 163 -14.45 7.42 -34.06
N VAL A 164 -13.80 6.30 -33.70
CA VAL A 164 -13.50 5.19 -34.63
C VAL A 164 -14.76 4.62 -35.29
N LYS A 165 -15.85 4.44 -34.52
CA LYS A 165 -17.15 3.95 -35.05
C LYS A 165 -17.75 4.94 -36.05
N LEU A 166 -17.71 6.24 -35.74
CA LEU A 166 -18.25 7.29 -36.61
C LEU A 166 -17.43 7.45 -37.89
N GLU A 167 -16.10 7.40 -37.83
CA GLU A 167 -15.23 7.43 -39.00
C GLU A 167 -15.46 6.24 -39.94
N LYS A 168 -15.54 5.02 -39.38
CA LYS A 168 -15.91 3.84 -40.16
C LYS A 168 -17.27 4.00 -40.85
N LYS A 169 -18.21 4.72 -40.22
CA LYS A 169 -19.51 5.03 -40.82
C LYS A 169 -19.37 6.06 -41.94
N ILE A 170 -18.61 7.13 -41.75
CA ILE A 170 -18.28 8.13 -42.78
C ILE A 170 -17.66 7.44 -43.99
N SER A 171 -16.60 6.65 -43.83
CA SER A 171 -15.96 5.95 -44.96
C SER A 171 -16.89 4.99 -45.70
N LYS A 172 -17.88 4.39 -45.00
CA LYS A 172 -18.92 3.57 -45.65
C LYS A 172 -19.92 4.43 -46.42
N LEU A 173 -20.34 5.57 -45.87
CA LEU A 173 -21.27 6.50 -46.52
C LEU A 173 -20.64 7.18 -47.73
N GLU A 174 -19.37 7.59 -47.65
CA GLU A 174 -18.61 8.12 -48.78
C GLU A 174 -18.52 7.12 -49.94
N LYS A 175 -18.23 5.84 -49.63
CA LYS A 175 -18.22 4.76 -50.65
C LYS A 175 -19.59 4.54 -51.27
N LYS A 176 -20.66 4.61 -50.49
CA LYS A 176 -22.03 4.50 -51.00
C LYS A 176 -22.42 5.70 -51.86
N LEU A 177 -22.03 6.91 -51.46
CA LEU A 177 -22.29 8.13 -52.21
C LEU A 177 -21.64 8.09 -53.60
N LEU A 178 -20.43 7.55 -53.70
CA LEU A 178 -19.72 7.34 -54.98
C LEU A 178 -20.42 6.35 -55.93
N GLN A 179 -21.29 5.49 -55.40
CA GLN A 179 -22.00 4.44 -56.15
C GLN A 179 -23.50 4.75 -56.34
N ALA A 180 -24.00 5.85 -55.78
CA ALA A 180 -25.43 6.16 -55.74
C ALA A 180 -25.92 6.89 -57.00
N GLU A 181 -27.15 6.57 -57.42
CA GLU A 181 -27.87 7.35 -58.43
C GLU A 181 -28.32 8.72 -57.87
N ILE A 182 -28.54 9.71 -58.76
CA ILE A 182 -28.82 11.12 -58.43
C ILE A 182 -30.00 11.31 -57.46
N LYS A 183 -30.97 10.38 -57.43
CA LYS A 183 -32.13 10.44 -56.53
C LYS A 183 -31.80 10.11 -55.07
N ASP A 184 -30.86 9.20 -54.83
CA ASP A 184 -30.49 8.73 -53.49
C ASP A 184 -29.30 9.50 -52.90
N SER A 185 -28.53 10.20 -53.75
CA SER A 185 -27.35 10.97 -53.33
C SER A 185 -27.68 12.09 -52.34
N GLY A 186 -28.86 12.70 -52.42
CA GLY A 186 -29.29 13.76 -51.51
C GLY A 186 -29.49 13.27 -50.07
N ALA A 187 -30.13 12.11 -49.89
CA ALA A 187 -30.34 11.51 -48.56
C ALA A 187 -29.04 11.01 -47.95
N ILE A 188 -28.16 10.41 -48.75
CA ILE A 188 -26.84 9.93 -48.30
C ILE A 188 -25.95 11.12 -47.90
N SER A 189 -26.00 12.23 -48.65
CA SER A 189 -25.26 13.46 -48.31
C SER A 189 -25.72 14.05 -46.99
N ALA A 190 -27.04 14.15 -46.75
CA ALA A 190 -27.56 14.66 -45.48
C ALA A 190 -27.20 13.76 -44.29
N GLU A 191 -27.20 12.43 -44.48
CA GLU A 191 -26.72 11.50 -43.44
C GLU A 191 -25.21 11.67 -43.19
N LEU A 192 -24.42 11.87 -44.25
CA LEU A 192 -22.98 12.11 -44.14
C LEU A 192 -22.68 13.37 -43.32
N ASP A 193 -23.37 14.48 -43.61
CA ASP A 193 -23.22 15.74 -42.87
C ASP A 193 -23.59 15.58 -41.39
N SER A 194 -24.66 14.85 -41.10
CA SER A 194 -25.08 14.55 -39.72
C SER A 194 -24.04 13.72 -38.97
N VAL A 195 -23.49 12.67 -39.61
CA VAL A 195 -22.47 11.81 -39.01
C VAL A 195 -21.15 12.58 -38.83
N ALA A 196 -20.79 13.44 -39.78
CA ALA A 196 -19.61 14.31 -39.69
C ALA A 196 -19.72 15.32 -38.54
N ALA A 197 -20.88 15.96 -38.35
CA ALA A 197 -21.13 16.84 -37.22
C ALA A 197 -21.01 16.09 -35.86
N ASN A 198 -21.54 14.87 -35.80
CA ASN A 198 -21.41 14.01 -34.62
C ASN A 198 -19.96 13.59 -34.34
N LEU A 199 -19.17 13.34 -35.39
CA LEU A 199 -17.74 13.04 -35.26
C LEU A 199 -16.98 14.26 -34.73
N ALA A 200 -17.22 15.45 -35.27
CA ALA A 200 -16.58 16.68 -34.81
C ALA A 200 -16.84 16.93 -33.32
N LEU A 201 -18.08 16.71 -32.86
CA LEU A 201 -18.44 16.83 -31.44
C LEU A 201 -17.74 15.77 -30.58
N ALA A 202 -17.70 14.51 -31.03
CA ALA A 202 -17.02 13.43 -30.34
C ALA A 202 -15.50 13.67 -30.23
N LEU A 203 -14.87 14.12 -31.32
CA LEU A 203 -13.45 14.49 -31.36
C LEU A 203 -13.17 15.65 -30.40
N ALA A 204 -13.97 16.72 -30.40
CA ALA A 204 -13.79 17.83 -29.47
C ALA A 204 -13.82 17.37 -28.00
N LYS A 205 -14.75 16.48 -27.64
CA LYS A 205 -14.84 15.89 -26.29
C LYS A 205 -13.64 14.99 -25.97
N TYR A 206 -13.24 14.13 -26.92
CA TYR A 206 -12.08 13.27 -26.78
C TYR A 206 -10.81 14.08 -26.57
N THR A 207 -10.52 15.04 -27.46
CA THR A 207 -9.31 15.87 -27.42
C THR A 207 -9.24 16.69 -26.13
N ALA A 208 -10.35 17.32 -25.71
CA ALA A 208 -10.38 18.07 -24.46
C ALA A 208 -10.07 17.18 -23.24
N LEU A 209 -10.64 15.97 -23.19
CA LEU A 209 -10.36 15.03 -22.10
C LEU A 209 -8.93 14.46 -22.17
N ASN A 210 -8.46 14.13 -23.37
CA ASN A 210 -7.12 13.60 -23.62
C ASN A 210 -6.05 14.60 -23.16
N THR A 211 -6.17 15.87 -23.57
CA THR A 211 -5.25 16.94 -23.14
C THR A 211 -5.25 17.10 -21.61
N LYS A 212 -6.43 17.11 -20.99
CA LYS A 212 -6.52 17.22 -19.52
C LYS A 212 -5.95 16.00 -18.80
N LEU A 213 -6.08 14.80 -19.36
CA LEU A 213 -5.46 13.60 -18.79
C LEU A 213 -3.93 13.64 -18.96
N LYS A 214 -3.40 14.10 -20.09
CA LYS A 214 -1.96 14.28 -20.30
C LYS A 214 -1.32 15.20 -19.26
N THR A 215 -2.03 16.23 -18.81
CA THR A 215 -1.52 17.14 -17.78
C THR A 215 -1.70 16.60 -16.36
N THR A 216 -2.88 16.07 -16.03
CA THR A 216 -3.21 15.70 -14.63
C THR A 216 -2.74 14.32 -14.21
N LEU A 217 -2.52 13.40 -15.15
CA LEU A 217 -2.16 12.02 -14.85
C LEU A 217 -0.74 11.89 -14.26
N PRO A 218 0.30 12.55 -14.81
CA PRO A 218 1.64 12.52 -14.20
C PRO A 218 1.65 13.04 -12.76
N GLU A 219 0.98 14.17 -12.51
CA GLU A 219 0.85 14.76 -11.16
C GLU A 219 0.17 13.79 -10.19
N SER A 220 -0.84 13.07 -10.68
CA SER A 220 -1.56 12.09 -9.87
C SER A 220 -0.72 10.87 -9.53
N LEU A 221 0.18 10.45 -10.44
CA LEU A 221 1.10 9.35 -10.18
C LEU A 221 2.20 9.75 -9.20
N LEU A 222 2.73 10.97 -9.33
CA LEU A 222 3.66 11.56 -8.34
C LEU A 222 3.04 11.57 -6.94
N LEU A 223 1.78 11.98 -6.81
CA LEU A 223 1.05 11.94 -5.54
C LEU A 223 0.99 10.50 -4.96
N VAL A 224 0.77 9.49 -5.80
CA VAL A 224 0.76 8.10 -5.36
C VAL A 224 2.15 7.65 -4.91
N GLU A 225 3.20 7.99 -5.65
CA GLU A 225 4.59 7.68 -5.29
C GLU A 225 4.98 8.33 -3.95
N GLU A 226 4.67 9.61 -3.76
CA GLU A 226 4.91 10.32 -2.50
C GLU A 226 4.13 9.69 -1.34
N PHE A 227 2.88 9.32 -1.57
CA PHE A 227 2.06 8.64 -0.58
C PHE A 227 2.63 7.29 -0.18
N VAL A 228 3.02 6.46 -1.15
CA VAL A 228 3.63 5.15 -0.91
C VAL A 228 4.97 5.32 -0.18
N SER A 229 5.81 6.26 -0.60
CA SER A 229 7.07 6.59 0.09
C SER A 229 6.85 6.99 1.54
N THR A 230 5.83 7.83 1.81
CA THR A 230 5.44 8.22 3.16
C THR A 230 4.97 7.02 3.99
N LEU A 231 4.15 6.14 3.41
CA LEU A 231 3.71 4.91 4.07
C LEU A 231 4.88 3.98 4.43
N VAL A 232 5.84 3.83 3.52
CA VAL A 232 7.04 3.00 3.76
C VAL A 232 7.85 3.57 4.91
N LYS A 233 8.06 4.89 4.95
CA LYS A 233 8.73 5.54 6.09
C LYS A 233 8.01 5.21 7.40
N TRP A 234 6.69 5.40 7.44
CA TRP A 234 5.89 5.12 8.64
C TRP A 234 5.90 3.66 9.10
N THR A 235 6.18 2.71 8.22
CA THR A 235 6.08 1.27 8.51
C THR A 235 7.43 0.57 8.66
N VAL A 236 8.48 1.05 8.00
CA VAL A 236 9.78 0.37 7.91
C VAL A 236 10.91 1.21 8.51
N ILE A 237 10.86 2.54 8.39
CA ILE A 237 11.92 3.43 8.85
C ILE A 237 11.38 4.17 10.08
N ALA A 238 11.52 3.55 11.25
CA ALA A 238 11.42 4.28 12.50
C ALA A 238 12.59 5.28 12.56
N GLU A 239 12.32 6.52 12.14
CA GLU A 239 13.10 7.69 12.57
C GLU A 239 12.55 8.19 13.91
#